data_AF-A0A7X6NX67-F1
#
_entry.id   AF-A0A7X6NX67-F1
#
_cell.length_a   1.000
_cell.length_b   1.000
_cell.length_c   1.000
_cell.angle_alpha   90.00
_cell.angle_beta   90.00
_cell.angle_gamma   90.00
#
_symmetry.space_group_name_H-M   'P 1'
#
loop_
_entity.id
_entity.type
_entity.pdbx_description
1 polymer ?
#
loop_
_entity_poly.entity_id
_entity_poly.type
_entity_poly.pdbx_seq_one_letter_code
_entity_poly.pdbx_strand_id
1 'polypeptide(L)'
;LSNRINNFPSQLSGGEQQRVAIARALAKKPKLLLCDEPTGALDSKTGKRILDLLQTTSHNFKMTTIIITHNSVIADIADRVIKMKNGLIESIEINENPKLVKDLNW
;
A
#
# COMPACT_ATOMS: atom_id res chain seq x y z
N LEU A 1 17.20 8.65 3.18
CA LEU A 1 17.67 7.52 4.02
C LEU A 1 19.21 7.38 4.00
N SER A 2 19.95 8.36 3.48
CA SER A 2 21.41 8.29 3.28
C SER A 2 22.20 7.96 4.56
N ASN A 3 21.73 8.39 5.74
CA ASN A 3 22.42 8.21 7.02
C ASN A 3 21.99 6.94 7.80
N ARG A 4 21.23 6.01 7.19
CA ARG A 4 20.65 4.84 7.87
C ARG A 4 21.08 3.50 7.26
N ILE A 5 22.06 3.51 6.36
CA ILE A 5 22.43 2.33 5.54
C ILE A 5 22.99 1.18 6.39
N ASN A 6 23.61 1.50 7.53
CA ASN A 6 24.23 0.56 8.47
C ASN A 6 23.32 0.22 9.67
N ASN A 7 22.08 0.73 9.71
CA ASN A 7 21.18 0.46 10.82
C ASN A 7 20.57 -0.94 10.69
N PHE A 8 20.54 -1.67 11.80
CA PHE A 8 19.75 -2.91 11.89
C PHE A 8 18.26 -2.60 11.80
N PRO A 9 17.42 -3.54 11.30
CA PRO A 9 15.97 -3.34 11.21
C PRO A 9 15.33 -2.87 12.52
N SER A 10 15.79 -3.39 13.66
CA SER A 10 15.33 -3.00 15.01
C SER A 10 15.61 -1.55 15.40
N GLN A 11 16.50 -0.86 14.68
CA GLN A 11 16.89 0.53 14.93
C GLN A 11 16.16 1.53 14.02
N LEU A 12 15.22 1.06 13.22
CA LEU A 12 14.37 1.86 12.34
C LEU A 12 12.97 2.00 12.98
N SER A 13 12.35 3.16 12.85
CA SER A 13 10.92 3.33 13.18
C SER A 13 10.03 2.44 12.30
N GLY A 14 8.81 2.14 12.74
CA GLY A 14 7.87 1.30 11.96
C GLY A 14 7.69 1.79 10.52
N GLY A 15 7.50 3.10 10.33
CA GLY A 15 7.40 3.70 8.99
C GLY A 15 8.70 3.64 8.17
N GLU A 16 9.87 3.64 8.80
CA GLU A 16 11.15 3.44 8.09
C GLU A 16 11.33 1.98 7.67
N GLN A 17 11.07 1.03 8.57
CA GLN A 17 11.12 -0.40 8.28
C GLN A 17 10.21 -0.73 7.10
N GLN A 18 9.02 -0.15 7.09
CA GLN A 18 8.07 -0.37 6.01
C GLN A 18 8.51 0.23 4.68
N ARG A 19 9.06 1.44 4.66
CA ARG A 19 9.64 2.02 3.44
C ARG A 19 10.77 1.15 2.89
N VAL A 20 11.62 0.59 3.76
CA VAL A 20 12.68 -0.35 3.37
C VAL A 20 12.08 -1.65 2.83
N ALA A 21 11.03 -2.19 3.46
CA ALA A 21 10.34 -3.39 3.00
C ALA A 21 9.72 -3.19 1.60
N ILE A 22 9.06 -2.05 1.37
CA ILE A 22 8.51 -1.68 0.06
C ILE A 22 9.64 -1.52 -0.96
N ALA A 23 10.69 -0.75 -0.65
CA ALA A 23 11.84 -0.59 -1.54
C ALA A 23 12.47 -1.95 -1.92
N ARG A 24 12.60 -2.86 -0.95
CA ARG A 24 13.08 -4.23 -1.17
C ARG A 24 12.16 -5.03 -2.10
N ALA A 25 10.85 -4.94 -1.92
CA ALA A 25 9.88 -5.61 -2.79
C ALA A 25 9.94 -5.06 -4.23
N LEU A 26 10.14 -3.75 -4.38
CA LEU A 26 10.19 -3.07 -5.67
C LEU A 26 11.54 -3.19 -6.40
N ALA A 27 12.62 -3.52 -5.69
CA ALA A 27 13.97 -3.55 -6.25
C ALA A 27 14.09 -4.46 -7.50
N LYS A 28 13.29 -5.52 -7.59
CA LYS A 28 13.25 -6.44 -8.74
C LYS A 28 12.24 -6.07 -9.83
N LYS A 29 11.56 -4.92 -9.74
CA LYS A 29 10.48 -4.49 -10.65
C LYS A 29 9.46 -5.62 -10.90
N PRO A 30 8.82 -6.15 -9.84
CA PRO A 30 7.91 -7.27 -10.00
C PRO A 30 6.70 -6.88 -10.85
N LYS A 31 6.07 -7.87 -11.51
CA LYS A 31 4.80 -7.65 -12.22
C LYS A 31 3.60 -7.56 -11.27
N LEU A 32 3.73 -8.17 -10.09
CA LEU A 32 2.70 -8.24 -9.05
C LEU A 32 3.32 -7.88 -7.69
N LEU A 33 2.67 -6.96 -6.98
CA LEU A 33 2.97 -6.61 -5.60
C LEU A 33 1.77 -6.95 -4.73
N LEU A 34 1.98 -7.78 -3.70
CA LEU A 34 0.98 -8.10 -2.69
C LEU A 34 1.34 -7.38 -1.38
N CYS A 35 0.43 -6.56 -0.88
CA CYS A 35 0.57 -5.79 0.33
C CYS A 35 -0.46 -6.26 1.36
N ASP A 36 0.00 -6.99 2.37
CA ASP A 36 -0.85 -7.41 3.49
C ASP A 36 -0.86 -6.34 4.58
N GLU A 37 -2.03 -5.73 4.82
CA GLU A 37 -2.27 -4.67 5.82
C GLU A 37 -1.15 -3.62 5.90
N PRO A 38 -0.77 -2.98 4.78
CA PRO A 38 0.41 -2.12 4.76
C PRO A 38 0.28 -0.97 5.76
N THR A 39 -0.90 -0.41 6.01
CA THR A 39 -1.02 0.75 6.91
C THR A 39 -1.28 0.39 8.38
N GLY A 40 -1.40 -0.90 8.74
CA GLY A 40 -1.96 -1.33 10.03
C GLY A 40 -1.20 -0.86 11.27
N ALA A 41 0.12 -0.64 11.17
CA ALA A 41 0.98 -0.22 12.29
C ALA A 41 1.41 1.27 12.22
N LEU A 42 0.79 2.06 11.35
CA LEU A 42 1.20 3.44 11.07
C LEU A 42 0.17 4.47 11.51
N ASP A 43 0.66 5.66 11.87
CA ASP A 43 -0.20 6.83 12.03
C ASP A 43 -0.81 7.27 10.68
N SER A 44 -1.89 8.05 10.73
CA SER A 44 -2.64 8.48 9.53
C SER A 44 -1.77 9.21 8.50
N LYS A 45 -0.82 10.04 8.93
CA LYS A 45 0.07 10.79 8.02
C LYS A 45 1.07 9.86 7.35
N THR A 46 1.70 8.96 8.10
CA THR A 46 2.62 7.98 7.52
C THR A 46 1.89 6.98 6.63
N GLY A 47 0.70 6.54 7.02
CA GLY A 47 -0.17 5.67 6.22
C GLY A 47 -0.51 6.26 4.85
N LYS A 48 -0.96 7.52 4.79
CA LYS A 48 -1.18 8.23 3.52
C LYS A 48 0.08 8.24 2.65
N ARG A 49 1.24 8.51 3.23
CA ARG A 49 2.50 8.54 2.47
C ARG A 49 2.91 7.18 1.90
N ILE A 50 2.62 6.10 2.61
CA ILE A 50 2.84 4.73 2.10
C ILE A 50 1.87 4.43 0.95
N LEU A 51 0.59 4.74 1.10
CA LEU A 51 -0.39 4.48 0.05
C LEU A 51 -0.09 5.30 -1.21
N ASP A 52 0.32 6.56 -1.06
CA ASP A 52 0.72 7.42 -2.18
C ASP A 52 1.93 6.82 -2.93
N LEU A 53 2.90 6.29 -2.20
CA LEU A 53 4.02 5.55 -2.79
C LEU A 53 3.56 4.30 -3.55
N LEU A 54 2.65 3.51 -2.97
CA LEU A 54 2.11 2.30 -3.61
C LEU A 54 1.32 2.63 -4.87
N GLN A 55 0.41 3.62 -4.81
CA GLN A 55 -0.38 4.08 -5.96
C GLN A 55 0.53 4.58 -7.08
N THR A 56 1.46 5.49 -6.77
CA THR A 56 2.42 6.04 -7.75
C THR A 56 3.27 4.93 -8.38
N THR A 57 3.75 3.98 -7.58
CA THR A 57 4.57 2.86 -8.07
C THR A 57 3.76 1.94 -8.98
N SER A 58 2.54 1.60 -8.58
CA SER A 58 1.60 0.78 -9.38
C SER A 58 1.42 1.36 -10.78
N HIS A 59 1.09 2.66 -10.88
CA HIS A 59 0.87 3.33 -12.15
C HIS A 59 2.17 3.50 -12.96
N ASN A 60 3.26 3.97 -12.33
CA ASN A 60 4.51 4.26 -13.05
C ASN A 60 5.17 2.99 -13.63
N PHE A 61 5.08 1.87 -12.93
CA PHE A 61 5.69 0.62 -13.37
C PHE A 61 4.71 -0.34 -14.05
N LYS A 62 3.44 0.05 -14.23
CA LYS A 62 2.35 -0.81 -14.72
C LYS A 62 2.32 -2.15 -13.98
N MET A 63 2.48 -2.08 -12.66
CA MET A 63 2.59 -3.22 -11.77
C MET A 63 1.23 -3.50 -11.15
N THR A 64 0.74 -4.74 -11.24
CA THR A 64 -0.47 -5.13 -10.52
C THR A 64 -0.20 -5.04 -9.02
N THR A 65 -0.99 -4.25 -8.29
CA THR A 65 -0.82 -4.09 -6.85
C THR A 65 -2.10 -4.53 -6.15
N ILE A 66 -1.99 -5.50 -5.25
CA ILE A 66 -3.10 -5.99 -4.42
C ILE A 66 -2.85 -5.53 -3.00
N ILE A 67 -3.82 -4.81 -2.42
CA ILE A 67 -3.78 -4.38 -1.03
C ILE A 67 -4.87 -5.14 -0.28
N ILE A 68 -4.46 -5.83 0.78
CA ILE A 68 -5.37 -6.44 1.75
C ILE A 68 -5.50 -5.44 2.90
N THR A 69 -6.74 -5.05 3.21
CA THR A 69 -7.01 -4.07 4.26
C THR A 69 -8.43 -4.19 4.79
N HIS A 70 -8.60 -3.94 6.08
CA HIS A 70 -9.89 -3.72 6.73
C HIS A 70 -10.34 -2.26 6.69
N ASN A 71 -9.50 -1.32 6.23
CA ASN A 71 -9.85 0.09 6.13
C ASN A 71 -10.56 0.39 4.80
N SER A 72 -11.88 0.59 4.88
CA SER A 72 -12.73 0.89 3.72
C SER A 72 -12.34 2.18 2.98
N VAL A 73 -11.69 3.15 3.64
CA VAL A 73 -11.23 4.40 3.00
C VAL A 73 -10.22 4.11 1.88
N ILE A 74 -9.47 3.02 1.98
CA ILE A 74 -8.49 2.62 0.97
C ILE A 74 -9.19 2.05 -0.30
N ALA A 75 -10.45 1.62 -0.20
CA ALA A 75 -11.19 1.14 -1.36
C ALA A 75 -11.39 2.23 -2.42
N ASP A 76 -11.51 3.49 -2.00
CA ASP A 76 -11.74 4.65 -2.88
C ASP A 76 -10.61 4.89 -3.89
N ILE A 77 -9.38 4.46 -3.57
CA ILE A 77 -8.19 4.64 -4.42
C ILE A 77 -7.87 3.43 -5.29
N ALA A 78 -8.58 2.31 -5.10
CA ALA A 78 -8.34 1.08 -5.83
C ALA A 78 -9.15 1.03 -7.13
N ASP A 79 -8.56 0.53 -8.22
CA ASP A 79 -9.26 0.32 -9.50
C ASP A 79 -10.34 -0.79 -9.40
N ARG A 80 -10.14 -1.75 -8.50
CA ARG A 80 -11.06 -2.86 -8.25
C ARG A 80 -11.10 -3.16 -6.76
N VAL A 81 -12.30 -3.33 -6.24
CA VAL A 81 -12.56 -3.66 -4.84
C VAL A 81 -13.20 -5.04 -4.77
N ILE A 82 -12.58 -5.94 -4.00
CA ILE A 82 -13.10 -7.28 -3.75
C ILE A 82 -13.46 -7.35 -2.28
N LYS A 83 -14.75 -7.44 -1.96
CA LYS A 83 -15.22 -7.61 -0.58
C LYS A 83 -15.25 -9.10 -0.27
N MET A 84 -14.56 -9.49 0.80
CA MET A 84 -14.51 -10.88 1.27
C MET A 84 -15.20 -11.01 2.63
N LYS A 85 -15.94 -12.11 2.81
CA LYS A 85 -16.63 -12.44 4.05
C LYS A 85 -16.67 -13.95 4.23
N ASN A 86 -16.30 -14.43 5.43
CA ASN A 86 -16.27 -15.85 5.77
C ASN A 86 -15.50 -16.72 4.76
N GLY A 87 -14.39 -16.20 4.22
CA GLY A 87 -13.56 -16.90 3.22
C GLY A 87 -14.15 -16.93 1.80
N LEU A 88 -15.30 -16.29 1.58
CA LEU A 88 -15.95 -16.19 0.27
C LEU A 88 -15.89 -14.76 -0.25
N ILE A 89 -15.96 -14.60 -1.57
CA ILE A 89 -16.13 -13.29 -2.20
C ILE A 89 -17.61 -12.91 -2.08
N GLU A 90 -17.89 -11.81 -1.38
CA GLU A 90 -19.24 -11.26 -1.21
C GLU A 90 -19.61 -10.34 -2.38
N SER A 91 -18.68 -9.49 -2.83
CA SER A 91 -18.87 -8.67 -4.02
C SER A 91 -17.55 -8.31 -4.71
N ILE A 92 -17.66 -7.94 -6.00
CA ILE A 92 -16.57 -7.37 -6.79
C ILE A 92 -17.11 -6.11 -7.44
N GLU A 93 -16.45 -4.98 -7.19
CA GLU A 93 -16.79 -3.68 -7.73
C GLU A 93 -15.60 -3.15 -8.55
N ILE A 94 -15.86 -2.66 -9.76
CA ILE A 94 -14.87 -1.93 -10.55
C ILE A 94 -15.08 -0.45 -10.26
N ASN A 95 -14.01 0.22 -9.84
CA ASN A 95 -14.02 1.65 -9.60
C ASN A 95 -13.65 2.37 -10.89
N GLU A 96 -14.63 3.01 -11.53
CA GLU A 96 -14.38 3.73 -12.78
C GLU A 96 -13.55 5.01 -12.57
N ASN A 97 -13.54 5.56 -11.36
CA ASN A 97 -12.87 6.82 -11.02
C ASN A 97 -12.10 6.69 -9.70
N PRO A 98 -11.00 5.89 -9.67
CA PRO A 98 -10.18 5.75 -8.48
C PRO A 98 -9.59 7.10 -8.06
N LYS A 99 -9.80 7.45 -6.79
CA LYS A 99 -9.29 8.69 -6.22
C LYS A 99 -7.77 8.66 -6.10
N LEU A 100 -7.15 9.83 -6.07
CA LEU A 100 -5.76 9.93 -5.66
C LEU A 100 -5.67 9.91 -4.14
N VAL A 101 -4.58 9.35 -3.59
CA VAL A 101 -4.39 9.27 -2.13
C VAL A 101 -4.45 10.66 -1.46
N LYS A 102 -4.02 11.70 -2.16
CA LYS A 102 -4.11 13.10 -1.68
C LYS A 102 -5.54 13.58 -1.42
N ASP A 103 -6.53 12.97 -2.09
CA ASP A 103 -7.95 13.33 -2.00
C ASP A 103 -8.71 12.47 -0.97
N LEU A 104 -8.01 11.55 -0.27
CA LEU A 104 -8.59 10.75 0.80
C LEU A 104 -8.80 11.59 2.07
N ASN A 105 -10.06 11.66 2.50
CA ASN A 105 -10.42 12.09 3.84
C ASN A 105 -10.23 10.91 4.79
N TRP A 106 -9.35 11.09 5.78
CA TRP A 106 -8.90 10.06 6.71
C TRP A 106 -9.15 10.53 8.13
#